data_AF-A0A0F7VJF6-F1
#
_entry.id   AF-A0A0F7VJF6-F1
#
_cell.length_a   1.000
_cell.length_b   1.000
_cell.length_c   1.000
_cell.angle_alpha   90.00
_cell.angle_beta   90.00
_cell.angle_gamma   90.00
#
_symmetry.space_group_name_H-M   'P 1'
#
loop_
_entity.id
_entity.type
_entity.pdbx_description
1 polymer ?
#
loop_
_entity_poly.entity_id
_entity_poly.type
_entity_poly.pdbx_seq_one_letter_code
_entity_poly.pdbx_strand_id
1 'polypeptide(L)'
;MKRLNQALLALFLACGVYAEGEGLHSLGELDGAPRAQPTIEAVVSVNEDGDTIRTKTNPVAATPTLQETSRTTLVEIPISTTIPDVTQDTKPVSPTVPQEQPTDAEGPSYADRLQQKPQPPPQNPHPAQNPHPDHRQDHQRKWGISYSPYNADRSCKTQDQVNKDLDKLTEYAFVRIYGTDCGQTTTVARAARQHHMQVFAGVYDLDKFPESLKAFNDAATMPGGKKDWSVFHTISIGNELVNSGMAAPADVTKVVNQARTILRKQGYQGPVVTVDTFSVLLKHPELCIVSDYCAANCHAFFDATQQAYNAGPYVLEQAHAVSAAAGGKRTMITESGWPHAGQSNGAAVPSPENQRVAIESIRRSFAHREDDLVMFAAYDDLWKEDNRYTFNAERFWGIYKG
;
A
#
# COMPACT_ATOMS: atom_id res chain seq x y z
N MET A 1 -23.93 8.97 -20.68
CA MET A 1 -23.23 8.22 -21.75
C MET A 1 -22.37 9.17 -22.59
N LYS A 2 -21.08 9.28 -22.24
CA LYS A 2 -19.90 9.75 -23.02
C LYS A 2 -18.79 10.01 -21.99
N ARG A 3 -17.51 9.87 -22.38
CA ARG A 3 -16.32 9.86 -21.49
C ARG A 3 -16.23 8.63 -20.56
N LEU A 4 -16.28 7.44 -21.16
CA LEU A 4 -15.55 6.28 -20.66
C LEU A 4 -14.54 5.93 -21.77
N ASN A 5 -13.34 6.53 -21.69
CA ASN A 5 -12.12 6.23 -22.48
C ASN A 5 -11.09 7.37 -22.29
N GLN A 6 -10.24 7.26 -21.26
CA GLN A 6 -8.89 7.87 -21.14
C GLN A 6 -8.27 7.54 -19.77
N ALA A 7 -8.11 6.25 -19.46
CA ALA A 7 -7.53 5.77 -18.20
C ALA A 7 -6.89 4.37 -18.34
N LEU A 8 -6.22 4.08 -19.46
CA LEU A 8 -5.77 2.73 -19.78
C LEU A 8 -4.39 2.64 -20.46
N LEU A 9 -3.36 3.28 -19.88
CA LEU A 9 -1.97 2.86 -20.07
C LEU A 9 -1.04 3.38 -18.97
N ALA A 10 -0.91 2.62 -17.87
CA ALA A 10 0.12 2.82 -16.85
C ALA A 10 0.52 1.48 -16.22
N LEU A 11 1.82 1.31 -15.96
CA LEU A 11 2.45 0.17 -15.25
C LEU A 11 2.15 -1.26 -15.77
N PHE A 12 2.90 -1.67 -16.80
CA PHE A 12 3.50 -3.00 -16.79
C PHE A 12 4.85 -2.94 -16.04
N LEU A 13 5.04 -3.75 -14.99
CA LEU A 13 6.29 -4.44 -14.58
C LEU A 13 6.26 -4.83 -13.08
N ALA A 14 5.76 -6.03 -12.77
CA ALA A 14 6.09 -6.80 -11.55
C ALA A 14 5.45 -8.22 -11.56
N CYS A 15 5.83 -9.08 -12.51
CA CYS A 15 5.60 -10.53 -12.40
C CYS A 15 6.55 -11.28 -13.35
N GLY A 16 7.41 -12.13 -12.79
CA GLY A 16 8.26 -13.03 -13.59
C GLY A 16 7.48 -14.28 -13.98
N VAL A 17 7.51 -14.65 -15.26
CA VAL A 17 6.88 -15.89 -15.74
C VAL A 17 7.94 -16.97 -15.87
N TYR A 18 7.80 -18.03 -15.07
CA TYR A 18 8.30 -19.36 -15.42
C TYR A 18 7.11 -20.30 -15.49
N ALA A 19 7.01 -21.04 -16.59
CA ALA A 19 5.97 -22.04 -16.81
C ALA A 19 6.65 -23.30 -17.37
N GLU A 20 6.70 -24.35 -16.56
CA GLU A 20 7.06 -25.69 -17.03
C GLU A 20 5.76 -26.39 -17.47
N GLY A 21 5.74 -26.87 -18.72
CA GLY A 21 4.59 -27.59 -19.27
C GLY A 21 4.80 -29.10 -19.17
N GLU A 22 3.90 -29.80 -18.48
CA GLU A 22 3.92 -31.26 -18.45
C GLU A 22 3.60 -31.85 -19.83
N GLY A 23 4.53 -32.67 -20.35
CA GLY A 23 4.39 -33.39 -21.62
C GLY A 23 4.31 -34.90 -21.39
N LEU A 24 3.10 -35.45 -21.34
CA LEU A 24 2.89 -36.89 -21.21
C LEU A 24 3.04 -37.59 -22.58
N HIS A 25 3.97 -38.54 -22.76
CA HIS A 25 3.77 -39.73 -23.62
C HIS A 25 4.93 -40.75 -23.62
N SER A 26 4.55 -42.03 -23.40
CA SER A 26 5.10 -43.29 -23.93
C SER A 26 6.60 -43.66 -23.82
N LEU A 27 6.84 -44.95 -23.55
CA LEU A 27 8.15 -45.61 -23.50
C LEU A 27 8.82 -45.77 -24.88
N GLY A 28 10.15 -45.73 -24.88
CA GLY A 28 11.02 -46.16 -26.00
C GLY A 28 12.50 -45.86 -25.71
N GLU A 29 13.32 -46.89 -25.50
CA GLU A 29 14.77 -46.76 -25.33
C GLU A 29 15.50 -46.59 -26.68
N LEU A 30 16.53 -45.74 -26.73
CA LEU A 30 17.93 -46.15 -26.96
C LEU A 30 18.91 -44.96 -26.95
N ASP A 31 20.19 -45.28 -26.76
CA ASP A 31 21.31 -44.38 -26.44
C ASP A 31 21.45 -43.07 -27.25
N GLY A 32 21.69 -41.97 -26.53
CA GLY A 32 22.19 -40.72 -27.10
C GLY A 32 22.50 -39.66 -26.04
N ALA A 33 23.74 -39.14 -26.02
CA ALA A 33 24.10 -38.03 -25.14
C ALA A 33 23.29 -36.75 -25.51
N PRO A 34 22.85 -35.94 -24.52
CA PRO A 34 21.92 -34.86 -24.76
C PRO A 34 22.55 -33.74 -25.62
N ARG A 35 22.16 -33.68 -26.89
CA ARG A 35 22.34 -32.50 -27.72
C ARG A 35 21.50 -31.36 -27.15
N ALA A 36 22.14 -30.25 -26.79
CA ALA A 36 21.44 -29.02 -26.46
C ALA A 36 20.51 -28.62 -27.62
N GLN A 37 19.21 -28.57 -27.36
CA GLN A 37 18.24 -28.08 -28.34
C GLN A 37 18.36 -26.54 -28.43
N PRO A 38 18.31 -25.95 -29.63
CA PRO A 38 18.31 -24.50 -29.77
C PRO A 38 17.01 -23.92 -29.20
N THR A 39 17.11 -23.02 -28.23
CA THR A 39 15.96 -22.27 -27.72
C THR A 39 15.44 -21.33 -28.82
N ILE A 40 14.13 -21.39 -29.07
CA ILE A 40 13.46 -20.53 -30.04
C ILE A 40 12.54 -19.58 -29.28
N GLU A 41 12.79 -18.28 -29.41
CA GLU A 41 11.89 -17.25 -28.93
C GLU A 41 10.77 -17.03 -29.96
N ALA A 42 9.51 -17.17 -29.55
CA ALA A 42 8.34 -16.93 -30.39
C ALA A 42 7.64 -15.63 -29.98
N VAL A 43 7.85 -14.56 -30.76
CA VAL A 43 7.20 -13.26 -30.54
C VAL A 43 5.88 -13.24 -31.30
N VAL A 44 4.77 -13.27 -30.57
CA VAL A 44 3.40 -13.16 -31.10
C VAL A 44 2.90 -11.72 -30.91
N SER A 45 2.30 -11.15 -31.95
CA SER A 45 1.70 -9.81 -31.95
C SER A 45 0.19 -9.93 -32.16
N VAL A 46 -0.59 -9.35 -31.25
CA VAL A 46 -2.06 -9.35 -31.28
C VAL A 46 -2.63 -7.94 -31.56
N ASN A 47 -3.89 -7.86 -32.00
CA ASN A 47 -4.63 -6.59 -32.13
C ASN A 47 -5.29 -6.17 -30.80
N GLU A 48 -6.07 -5.09 -30.83
CA GLU A 48 -6.81 -4.58 -29.67
C GLU A 48 -7.93 -5.55 -29.20
N ASP A 49 -8.40 -6.43 -30.09
CA ASP A 49 -9.41 -7.48 -29.81
C ASP A 49 -8.79 -8.80 -29.26
N GLY A 50 -7.46 -8.96 -29.34
CA GLY A 50 -6.73 -10.15 -28.89
C GLY A 50 -6.38 -11.18 -29.99
N ASP A 51 -6.80 -10.97 -31.23
CA ASP A 51 -6.49 -11.84 -32.37
C ASP A 51 -5.00 -11.76 -32.77
N THR A 52 -4.40 -12.91 -33.09
CA THR A 52 -3.00 -12.98 -33.54
C THR A 52 -2.84 -12.45 -34.97
N ILE A 53 -2.16 -11.31 -35.12
CA ILE A 53 -1.85 -10.70 -36.43
C ILE A 53 -0.56 -11.28 -37.02
N ARG A 54 0.42 -11.62 -36.16
CA ARG A 54 1.77 -12.04 -36.61
C ARG A 54 2.49 -12.86 -35.56
N THR A 55 3.21 -13.90 -36.01
CA THR A 55 4.25 -14.58 -35.23
C THR A 55 5.60 -14.40 -35.90
N LYS A 56 6.66 -14.19 -35.10
CA LYS A 56 8.07 -14.33 -35.51
C LYS A 56 8.75 -15.34 -34.61
N THR A 57 9.65 -16.15 -35.17
CA THR A 57 10.54 -17.04 -34.43
C THR A 57 11.99 -16.60 -34.57
N ASN A 58 12.65 -16.33 -33.45
CA ASN A 58 14.07 -15.98 -33.38
C ASN A 58 14.86 -17.17 -32.78
N PRO A 59 15.93 -17.66 -33.42
CA PRO A 59 16.82 -18.63 -32.77
C PRO A 59 17.70 -17.92 -31.74
N VAL A 60 17.66 -18.36 -30.49
CA VAL A 60 18.52 -17.84 -29.42
C VAL A 60 19.80 -18.66 -29.37
N ALA A 61 20.96 -17.99 -29.45
CA ALA A 61 22.25 -18.65 -29.32
C ALA A 61 22.52 -19.01 -27.85
N ALA A 62 22.89 -20.25 -27.58
CA ALA A 62 23.21 -20.72 -26.23
C ALA A 62 24.54 -20.14 -25.74
N THR A 63 24.51 -19.34 -24.68
CA THR A 63 25.71 -18.83 -24.00
C THR A 63 26.45 -19.99 -23.31
N PRO A 64 27.75 -20.22 -23.58
CA PRO A 64 28.49 -21.29 -22.93
C PRO A 64 28.81 -20.95 -21.47
N THR A 65 28.56 -21.91 -20.57
CA THR A 65 28.91 -21.79 -19.14
C THR A 65 30.43 -21.76 -18.96
N LEU A 66 30.95 -20.72 -18.30
CA LEU A 66 32.37 -20.65 -17.95
C LEU A 66 32.68 -21.59 -16.77
N GLN A 67 33.58 -22.54 -16.98
CA GLN A 67 34.23 -23.29 -15.90
C GLN A 67 35.52 -22.58 -15.48
N GLU A 68 35.71 -22.38 -14.18
CA GLU A 68 36.98 -21.89 -13.65
C GLU A 68 38.10 -22.92 -13.83
N THR A 69 39.20 -22.52 -14.47
CA THR A 69 40.50 -23.20 -14.33
C THR A 69 41.61 -22.16 -14.23
N SER A 70 42.39 -22.21 -13.15
CA SER A 70 43.44 -21.22 -12.88
C SER A 70 44.75 -21.56 -13.61
N ARG A 71 45.38 -20.58 -14.28
CA ARG A 71 46.84 -20.59 -14.48
C ARG A 71 47.42 -19.20 -14.74
N THR A 72 48.57 -18.95 -14.13
CA THR A 72 49.30 -17.67 -14.17
C THR A 72 50.32 -17.65 -15.32
N THR A 73 50.33 -16.58 -16.10
CA THR A 73 51.49 -16.17 -16.92
C THR A 73 51.57 -14.64 -16.97
N LEU A 74 52.77 -14.08 -16.83
CA LEU A 74 53.08 -12.65 -16.94
C LEU A 74 53.59 -12.32 -18.36
N VAL A 75 53.10 -11.24 -18.97
CA VAL A 75 53.73 -10.52 -20.10
C VAL A 75 53.42 -9.02 -19.94
N GLU A 76 54.36 -8.16 -20.33
CA GLU A 76 54.30 -6.70 -20.13
C GLU A 76 53.65 -5.90 -21.29
N ILE A 77 53.56 -4.59 -21.08
CA ILE A 77 52.86 -3.58 -21.90
C ILE A 77 53.69 -3.17 -23.15
N PRO A 78 53.08 -2.49 -24.13
CA PRO A 78 53.26 -1.03 -24.15
C PRO A 78 52.00 -0.21 -24.49
N ILE A 79 52.03 1.06 -24.09
CA ILE A 79 51.00 2.08 -24.31
C ILE A 79 51.15 2.70 -25.70
N SER A 80 50.05 3.13 -26.34
CA SER A 80 50.10 4.15 -27.40
C SER A 80 48.94 5.13 -27.28
N THR A 81 49.24 6.41 -27.44
CA THR A 81 48.32 7.56 -27.28
C THR A 81 48.07 8.26 -28.59
N THR A 82 46.83 8.70 -28.85
CA THR A 82 46.54 9.76 -29.83
C THR A 82 45.54 10.77 -29.27
N ILE A 83 45.78 12.05 -29.59
CA ILE A 83 44.97 13.22 -29.28
C ILE A 83 44.71 13.94 -30.61
N PRO A 84 43.54 14.56 -30.81
CA PRO A 84 43.42 15.74 -31.66
C PRO A 84 43.17 17.02 -30.82
N ASP A 85 43.82 18.10 -31.24
CA ASP A 85 43.83 19.42 -30.59
C ASP A 85 42.75 20.35 -31.16
N VAL A 86 42.21 21.26 -30.33
CA VAL A 86 41.41 22.42 -30.74
C VAL A 86 41.74 23.59 -29.82
N THR A 87 42.18 24.71 -30.39
CA THR A 87 42.75 25.86 -29.66
C THR A 87 41.84 27.08 -29.59
N GLN A 88 42.03 27.87 -28.52
CA GLN A 88 41.60 29.27 -28.33
C GLN A 88 40.08 29.51 -28.19
N ASP A 89 39.61 30.60 -27.56
CA ASP A 89 40.25 31.89 -27.23
C ASP A 89 40.15 32.28 -25.73
N THR A 90 40.62 33.49 -25.38
CA THR A 90 40.97 33.96 -24.04
C THR A 90 40.41 35.35 -23.73
N LYS A 91 40.24 35.69 -22.43
CA LYS A 91 40.92 36.84 -21.80
C LYS A 91 40.66 36.95 -20.27
N PRO A 92 41.50 37.67 -19.50
CA PRO A 92 41.63 37.47 -18.05
C PRO A 92 41.23 38.69 -17.18
N VAL A 93 41.19 38.47 -15.86
CA VAL A 93 41.28 39.52 -14.82
C VAL A 93 42.24 39.03 -13.71
N SER A 94 42.91 39.96 -13.00
CA SER A 94 43.82 39.68 -11.87
C SER A 94 43.81 40.84 -10.86
N PRO A 95 44.31 40.68 -9.60
CA PRO A 95 43.65 41.24 -8.42
C PRO A 95 44.47 42.25 -7.57
N THR A 96 43.78 42.93 -6.64
CA THR A 96 44.37 43.64 -5.48
C THR A 96 43.45 43.61 -4.24
N VAL A 97 44.02 43.69 -3.03
CA VAL A 97 43.47 43.48 -1.65
C VAL A 97 44.28 44.42 -0.71
N PRO A 98 43.80 45.05 0.40
CA PRO A 98 42.83 44.65 1.45
C PRO A 98 41.63 45.63 1.59
N GLN A 99 40.79 45.72 2.65
CA GLN A 99 40.76 45.24 4.07
C GLN A 99 39.27 44.93 4.46
N GLU A 100 38.78 44.64 5.69
CA GLU A 100 39.25 44.81 7.08
C GLU A 100 38.65 43.74 8.06
N GLN A 101 38.71 43.97 9.37
CA GLN A 101 38.30 43.07 10.48
C GLN A 101 37.52 43.87 11.57
N PRO A 102 36.84 43.29 12.61
CA PRO A 102 37.30 42.14 13.41
C PRO A 102 36.26 41.10 13.96
N THR A 103 36.79 39.95 14.41
CA THR A 103 36.26 39.06 15.50
C THR A 103 34.90 38.35 15.29
N ASP A 104 34.66 37.14 15.81
CA ASP A 104 35.28 36.47 16.97
C ASP A 104 35.31 34.92 16.91
N ALA A 105 36.07 34.32 17.84
CA ALA A 105 36.07 32.90 18.28
C ALA A 105 36.50 31.76 17.31
N GLU A 106 37.44 30.93 17.77
CA GLU A 106 37.95 29.73 17.09
C GLU A 106 37.10 28.46 17.33
N GLY A 107 37.14 27.53 16.37
CA GLY A 107 36.68 26.14 16.53
C GLY A 107 37.81 25.15 16.22
N PRO A 108 37.83 23.94 16.85
CA PRO A 108 38.99 23.05 16.82
C PRO A 108 39.29 22.44 15.45
N SER A 109 40.55 22.07 15.26
CA SER A 109 41.13 21.55 14.02
C SER A 109 40.50 20.23 13.55
N TYR A 110 40.58 19.97 12.25
CA TYR A 110 40.03 18.79 11.57
C TYR A 110 40.64 17.45 12.04
N ALA A 111 41.75 17.49 12.78
CA ALA A 111 42.50 16.31 13.24
C ALA A 111 41.77 15.47 14.32
N ASP A 112 40.99 16.09 15.21
CA ASP A 112 40.35 15.38 16.35
C ASP A 112 39.14 14.51 15.94
N ARG A 113 38.68 14.60 14.69
CA ARG A 113 37.40 14.00 14.24
C ARG A 113 37.47 12.50 13.92
N LEU A 114 38.60 11.82 14.17
CA LEU A 114 38.84 10.41 13.78
C LEU A 114 38.91 9.39 14.93
N GLN A 115 38.56 9.75 16.17
CA GLN A 115 38.55 8.80 17.31
C GLN A 115 37.21 8.64 18.06
N GLN A 116 36.12 9.24 17.57
CA GLN A 116 34.80 9.05 18.18
C GLN A 116 34.07 7.83 17.59
N LYS A 117 33.86 6.81 18.44
CA LYS A 117 33.01 5.64 18.13
C LYS A 117 31.57 6.12 17.86
N PRO A 118 30.86 5.61 16.83
CA PRO A 118 29.52 6.09 16.49
C PRO A 118 28.56 6.04 17.68
N GLN A 119 28.11 7.20 18.13
CA GLN A 119 27.04 7.34 19.11
C GLN A 119 25.71 7.02 18.40
N PRO A 120 24.82 6.18 18.98
CA PRO A 120 23.53 5.89 18.36
C PRO A 120 22.73 7.19 18.15
N PRO A 121 21.94 7.30 17.06
CA PRO A 121 21.11 8.48 16.84
C PRO A 121 20.16 8.69 18.02
N PRO A 122 19.81 9.95 18.34
CA PRO A 122 18.89 10.24 19.43
C PRO A 122 17.59 9.47 19.22
N GLN A 123 17.14 8.75 20.24
CA GLN A 123 15.87 8.04 20.18
C GLN A 123 14.76 9.06 19.98
N ASN A 124 14.11 9.04 18.81
CA ASN A 124 12.82 9.72 18.64
C ASN A 124 11.91 9.23 19.77
N PRO A 125 11.34 10.13 20.60
CA PRO A 125 10.36 9.70 21.60
C PRO A 125 9.21 9.02 20.86
N HIS A 126 8.71 7.91 21.43
CA HIS A 126 7.56 7.18 20.88
C HIS A 126 6.45 8.19 20.51
N PRO A 127 5.97 8.20 19.24
CA PRO A 127 4.79 8.97 18.88
C PRO A 127 3.67 8.60 19.83
N ALA A 128 3.07 9.62 20.46
CA ALA A 128 2.15 9.41 21.57
C ALA A 128 0.97 8.50 21.18
N GLN A 129 0.42 7.81 22.18
CA GLN A 129 -0.89 7.18 22.07
C GLN A 129 -1.93 8.22 21.62
N ASN A 130 -3.02 7.77 20.99
CA ASN A 130 -4.03 8.63 20.35
C ASN A 130 -4.39 9.85 21.25
N PRO A 131 -4.49 11.07 20.69
CA PRO A 131 -4.83 12.28 21.47
C PRO A 131 -6.29 12.32 21.95
N HIS A 132 -7.11 11.35 21.53
CA HIS A 132 -8.36 11.00 22.22
C HIS A 132 -8.08 9.92 23.25
N PRO A 133 -8.60 10.04 24.49
CA PRO A 133 -8.56 8.95 25.47
C PRO A 133 -9.11 7.66 24.87
N ASP A 134 -8.58 6.52 25.31
CA ASP A 134 -9.18 5.23 24.96
C ASP A 134 -10.57 5.15 25.62
N HIS A 135 -11.61 5.39 24.82
CA HIS A 135 -13.00 5.36 25.25
C HIS A 135 -13.59 3.94 25.22
N ARG A 136 -12.80 2.90 24.91
CA ARG A 136 -13.19 1.50 25.14
C ARG A 136 -13.43 1.29 26.63
N GLN A 137 -14.70 1.06 26.99
CA GLN A 137 -15.03 0.48 28.31
C GLN A 137 -14.66 -1.00 28.41
N ASP A 138 -14.27 -1.61 27.29
CA ASP A 138 -13.90 -3.02 27.15
C ASP A 138 -12.57 -3.14 26.41
N HIS A 139 -11.49 -3.36 27.18
CA HIS A 139 -10.14 -3.58 26.65
C HIS A 139 -9.94 -4.97 26.03
N GLN A 140 -10.98 -5.82 25.91
CA GLN A 140 -10.88 -7.12 25.24
C GLN A 140 -11.03 -7.03 23.72
N ARG A 141 -11.53 -5.90 23.18
CA ARG A 141 -11.81 -5.72 21.75
C ARG A 141 -10.59 -5.28 20.94
N LYS A 142 -10.40 -5.93 19.80
CA LYS A 142 -9.15 -5.93 19.03
C LYS A 142 -9.38 -5.62 17.58
N TRP A 143 -8.46 -4.89 16.97
CA TRP A 143 -8.43 -4.58 15.54
C TRP A 143 -9.67 -3.79 15.05
N GLY A 144 -9.60 -3.35 13.80
CA GLY A 144 -10.76 -2.89 13.05
C GLY A 144 -11.32 -3.97 12.12
N ILE A 145 -12.50 -3.70 11.56
CA ILE A 145 -13.09 -4.48 10.46
C ILE A 145 -13.64 -3.53 9.39
N SER A 146 -13.28 -3.71 8.12
CA SER A 146 -13.89 -2.97 7.00
C SER A 146 -15.34 -3.42 6.80
N TYR A 147 -16.25 -2.46 6.69
CA TYR A 147 -17.68 -2.65 6.57
C TYR A 147 -18.28 -1.78 5.46
N SER A 148 -19.06 -2.41 4.59
CA SER A 148 -19.70 -1.78 3.44
C SER A 148 -21.23 -1.73 3.66
N PRO A 149 -21.81 -0.53 3.88
CA PRO A 149 -23.23 -0.34 4.19
C PRO A 149 -24.13 -0.37 2.94
N TYR A 150 -23.83 -1.28 2.00
CA TYR A 150 -24.61 -1.51 0.78
C TYR A 150 -25.26 -2.91 0.82
N ASN A 151 -26.38 -3.04 0.13
CA ASN A 151 -26.97 -4.33 -0.22
C ASN A 151 -26.25 -4.92 -1.45
N ALA A 152 -26.54 -6.18 -1.79
CA ALA A 152 -25.91 -6.89 -2.92
C ALA A 152 -26.19 -6.25 -4.31
N ASP A 153 -27.21 -5.40 -4.42
CA ASP A 153 -27.57 -4.61 -5.61
C ASP A 153 -27.00 -3.17 -5.58
N ARG A 154 -26.07 -2.88 -4.66
CA ARG A 154 -25.51 -1.55 -4.35
C ARG A 154 -26.50 -0.55 -3.74
N SER A 155 -27.74 -0.93 -3.45
CA SER A 155 -28.68 -0.03 -2.76
C SER A 155 -28.24 0.23 -1.31
N CYS A 156 -28.55 1.41 -0.78
CA CYS A 156 -28.15 1.82 0.57
C CYS A 156 -28.83 0.95 1.64
N LYS A 157 -28.07 0.43 2.62
CA LYS A 157 -28.65 -0.21 3.80
C LYS A 157 -29.39 0.79 4.69
N THR A 158 -30.54 0.38 5.23
CA THR A 158 -31.29 1.16 6.22
C THR A 158 -30.60 1.14 7.59
N GLN A 159 -31.01 2.03 8.51
CA GLN A 159 -30.49 2.03 9.88
C GLN A 159 -30.64 0.65 10.56
N ASP A 160 -31.77 -0.04 10.36
CA ASP A 160 -32.03 -1.33 10.99
C ASP A 160 -31.20 -2.47 10.39
N GLN A 161 -30.80 -2.36 9.11
CA GLN A 161 -29.84 -3.28 8.51
C GLN A 161 -28.43 -3.02 9.05
N VAL A 162 -28.00 -1.76 9.14
CA VAL A 162 -26.70 -1.37 9.70
C VAL A 162 -26.59 -1.77 11.18
N ASN A 163 -27.67 -1.66 11.97
CA ASN A 163 -27.67 -2.14 13.36
C ASN A 163 -27.44 -3.66 13.41
N LYS A 164 -28.23 -4.46 12.66
CA LYS A 164 -28.12 -5.93 12.62
C LYS A 164 -26.78 -6.44 12.11
N ASP A 165 -26.14 -5.68 11.21
CA ASP A 165 -24.80 -5.98 10.73
C ASP A 165 -23.75 -5.73 11.82
N LEU A 166 -23.91 -4.67 12.64
CA LEU A 166 -22.95 -4.30 13.68
C LEU A 166 -23.15 -5.07 15.00
N ASP A 167 -24.36 -5.57 15.28
CA ASP A 167 -24.63 -6.54 16.36
C ASP A 167 -23.65 -7.74 16.30
N LYS A 168 -23.36 -8.22 15.08
CA LYS A 168 -22.44 -9.33 14.79
C LYS A 168 -20.95 -8.97 14.90
N LEU A 169 -20.58 -7.68 14.92
CA LEU A 169 -19.19 -7.20 14.80
C LEU A 169 -18.60 -6.72 16.15
N THR A 170 -19.21 -7.11 17.26
CA THR A 170 -18.90 -6.62 18.61
C THR A 170 -17.54 -7.06 19.18
N GLU A 171 -16.80 -7.95 18.50
CA GLU A 171 -15.41 -8.31 18.88
C GLU A 171 -14.37 -7.23 18.49
N TYR A 172 -14.70 -6.35 17.54
CA TYR A 172 -13.79 -5.32 17.02
C TYR A 172 -13.82 -4.03 17.84
N ALA A 173 -12.68 -3.32 17.88
CA ALA A 173 -12.59 -2.01 18.53
C ALA A 173 -13.27 -0.90 17.71
N PHE A 174 -13.24 -1.02 16.37
CA PHE A 174 -13.86 -0.07 15.45
C PHE A 174 -14.26 -0.71 14.11
N VAL A 175 -15.25 -0.13 13.44
CA VAL A 175 -15.56 -0.42 12.03
C VAL A 175 -14.88 0.59 11.11
N ARG A 176 -14.42 0.18 9.93
CA ARG A 176 -13.92 1.06 8.87
C ARG A 176 -14.95 1.18 7.75
N ILE A 177 -15.28 2.41 7.36
CA ILE A 177 -16.20 2.73 6.25
C ILE A 177 -15.54 3.70 5.28
N TYR A 178 -15.97 3.65 4.02
CA TYR A 178 -15.20 4.20 2.90
C TYR A 178 -15.63 5.60 2.45
N GLY A 179 -16.93 5.90 2.53
CA GLY A 179 -17.52 7.08 1.89
C GLY A 179 -18.51 7.85 2.76
N THR A 180 -19.13 8.86 2.13
CA THR A 180 -20.12 9.75 2.75
C THR A 180 -21.46 9.76 2.02
N ASP A 181 -21.59 8.97 0.96
CA ASP A 181 -22.82 8.65 0.24
C ASP A 181 -23.74 7.74 1.08
N CYS A 182 -24.96 7.46 0.59
CA CYS A 182 -26.00 6.71 1.32
C CYS A 182 -26.35 7.24 2.74
N GLY A 183 -25.81 8.39 3.15
CA GLY A 183 -25.85 8.83 4.55
C GLY A 183 -25.01 7.96 5.50
N GLN A 184 -24.11 7.12 4.97
CA GLN A 184 -23.48 6.01 5.70
C GLN A 184 -22.73 6.45 6.96
N THR A 185 -22.05 7.61 6.90
CA THR A 185 -21.35 8.21 8.03
C THR A 185 -22.27 8.43 9.24
N THR A 186 -23.55 8.74 9.00
CA THR A 186 -24.56 8.95 10.07
C THR A 186 -25.15 7.63 10.56
N THR A 187 -25.51 6.70 9.67
CA THR A 187 -26.15 5.43 10.09
C THR A 187 -25.18 4.54 10.87
N VAL A 188 -23.94 4.43 10.40
CA VAL A 188 -22.90 3.64 11.07
C VAL A 188 -22.44 4.28 12.37
N ALA A 189 -22.27 5.62 12.43
CA ALA A 189 -21.93 6.30 13.69
C ALA A 189 -23.08 6.32 14.73
N ARG A 190 -24.32 5.98 14.34
CA ARG A 190 -25.42 5.72 15.28
C ARG A 190 -25.37 4.28 15.81
N ALA A 191 -25.19 3.30 14.93
CA ALA A 191 -25.08 1.90 15.32
C ALA A 191 -23.84 1.63 16.19
N ALA A 192 -22.65 2.14 15.81
CA ALA A 192 -21.42 1.95 16.56
C ALA A 192 -21.52 2.46 18.02
N ARG A 193 -22.25 3.56 18.26
CA ARG A 193 -22.53 4.09 19.61
C ARG A 193 -23.37 3.13 20.48
N GLN A 194 -24.25 2.31 19.89
CA GLN A 194 -25.03 1.32 20.65
C GLN A 194 -24.14 0.22 21.25
N HIS A 195 -22.96 -0.02 20.65
CA HIS A 195 -21.99 -1.01 21.10
C HIS A 195 -20.76 -0.42 21.80
N HIS A 196 -20.71 0.90 22.05
CA HIS A 196 -19.50 1.62 22.49
C HIS A 196 -18.27 1.40 21.55
N MET A 197 -18.53 1.28 20.25
CA MET A 197 -17.54 1.06 19.20
C MET A 197 -17.25 2.38 18.46
N GLN A 198 -16.03 2.54 17.94
CA GLN A 198 -15.67 3.69 17.12
C GLN A 198 -15.80 3.40 15.61
N VAL A 199 -15.68 4.45 14.79
CA VAL A 199 -15.71 4.40 13.33
C VAL A 199 -14.43 5.04 12.77
N PHE A 200 -13.68 4.30 11.97
CA PHE A 200 -12.73 4.86 11.01
C PHE A 200 -13.54 5.22 9.77
N ALA A 201 -13.73 6.51 9.46
CA ALA A 201 -14.61 6.93 8.37
C ALA A 201 -13.85 7.66 7.25
N GLY A 202 -14.07 7.24 6.00
CA GLY A 202 -13.43 7.78 4.83
C GLY A 202 -14.25 8.82 4.06
N VAL A 203 -13.54 9.77 3.46
CA VAL A 203 -13.93 10.40 2.19
C VAL A 203 -13.24 9.57 1.10
N TYR A 204 -14.01 8.91 0.22
CA TYR A 204 -13.47 7.97 -0.77
C TYR A 204 -12.67 8.66 -1.89
N ASP A 205 -13.31 9.62 -2.56
CA ASP A 205 -12.80 10.42 -3.67
C ASP A 205 -12.76 11.92 -3.33
N LEU A 206 -12.16 12.74 -4.19
CA LEU A 206 -12.03 14.19 -3.97
C LEU A 206 -13.04 15.03 -4.77
N ASP A 207 -13.95 14.42 -5.54
CA ASP A 207 -14.87 15.11 -6.47
C ASP A 207 -15.84 16.06 -5.74
N LYS A 208 -16.11 15.79 -4.46
CA LYS A 208 -17.01 16.54 -3.58
C LYS A 208 -16.29 17.11 -2.37
N PHE A 209 -15.00 17.42 -2.51
CA PHE A 209 -14.21 18.04 -1.45
C PHE A 209 -14.22 19.58 -1.58
N PRO A 210 -14.53 20.34 -0.51
CA PRO A 210 -14.63 19.94 0.90
C PRO A 210 -16.03 19.55 1.39
N GLU A 211 -17.08 19.58 0.56
CA GLU A 211 -18.48 19.37 0.96
C GLU A 211 -18.73 18.03 1.67
N SER A 212 -18.00 16.98 1.28
CA SER A 212 -18.02 15.65 1.91
C SER A 212 -17.73 15.69 3.41
N LEU A 213 -16.92 16.65 3.88
CA LEU A 213 -16.62 16.83 5.30
C LEU A 213 -17.85 17.19 6.15
N LYS A 214 -18.95 17.65 5.53
CA LYS A 214 -20.21 17.89 6.22
C LYS A 214 -20.77 16.62 6.86
N ALA A 215 -20.58 15.44 6.25
CA ALA A 215 -21.15 14.18 6.74
C ALA A 215 -20.63 13.79 8.14
N PHE A 216 -19.34 14.01 8.42
CA PHE A 216 -18.73 13.76 9.73
C PHE A 216 -19.22 14.78 10.76
N ASN A 217 -19.30 16.05 10.38
CA ASN A 217 -19.87 17.11 11.22
C ASN A 217 -21.33 16.79 11.62
N ASP A 218 -22.13 16.29 10.68
CA ASP A 218 -23.53 15.91 10.92
C ASP A 218 -23.61 14.67 11.82
N ALA A 219 -22.83 13.61 11.53
CA ALA A 219 -22.77 12.37 12.31
C ALA A 219 -22.15 12.53 13.73
N ALA A 220 -21.37 13.59 13.95
CA ALA A 220 -20.90 14.04 15.26
C ALA A 220 -21.94 14.91 16.00
N THR A 221 -23.08 15.26 15.39
CA THR A 221 -24.13 16.08 16.04
C THR A 221 -25.14 15.18 16.75
N MET A 222 -25.10 15.18 18.07
CA MET A 222 -26.07 14.49 18.91
C MET A 222 -27.40 15.27 18.99
N PRO A 223 -28.50 14.63 19.41
CA PRO A 223 -29.74 15.34 19.75
C PRO A 223 -29.48 16.51 20.70
N GLY A 224 -30.14 17.65 20.46
CA GLY A 224 -29.84 18.91 21.15
C GLY A 224 -28.63 19.68 20.63
N GLY A 225 -27.98 19.23 19.55
CA GLY A 225 -26.92 19.97 18.85
C GLY A 225 -25.51 19.83 19.46
N LYS A 226 -25.37 19.12 20.59
CA LYS A 226 -24.06 18.84 21.20
C LYS A 226 -23.17 18.06 20.23
N LYS A 227 -21.91 18.49 20.07
CA LYS A 227 -20.91 17.70 19.36
C LYS A 227 -20.40 16.55 20.21
N ASP A 228 -20.39 15.36 19.62
CA ASP A 228 -19.66 14.19 20.09
C ASP A 228 -18.79 13.66 18.94
N TRP A 229 -17.52 14.06 18.97
CA TRP A 229 -16.50 13.62 18.03
C TRP A 229 -15.83 12.30 18.44
N SER A 230 -16.12 11.77 19.65
CA SER A 230 -15.44 10.58 20.19
C SER A 230 -15.78 9.28 19.45
N VAL A 231 -16.87 9.27 18.68
CA VAL A 231 -17.23 8.16 17.79
C VAL A 231 -16.21 7.92 16.68
N PHE A 232 -15.42 8.92 16.26
CA PHE A 232 -14.50 8.78 15.13
C PHE A 232 -13.08 8.40 15.58
N HIS A 233 -12.72 7.13 15.39
CA HIS A 233 -11.35 6.64 15.60
C HIS A 233 -10.37 7.40 14.69
N THR A 234 -10.73 7.62 13.43
CA THR A 234 -9.92 8.30 12.40
C THR A 234 -10.83 8.81 11.30
N ILE A 235 -10.45 9.91 10.65
CA ILE A 235 -11.06 10.34 9.38
C ILE A 235 -10.00 10.23 8.28
N SER A 236 -10.25 9.42 7.23
CA SER A 236 -9.37 9.36 6.06
C SER A 236 -9.88 10.22 4.90
N ILE A 237 -8.94 10.73 4.12
CA ILE A 237 -9.16 11.62 2.99
C ILE A 237 -8.51 10.99 1.77
N GLY A 238 -9.33 10.35 0.94
CA GLY A 238 -8.89 9.46 -0.13
C GLY A 238 -8.76 8.00 0.31
N ASN A 239 -9.02 7.10 -0.64
CA ASN A 239 -8.66 5.69 -0.59
C ASN A 239 -8.01 5.29 -1.93
N GLU A 240 -6.71 4.98 -1.91
CA GLU A 240 -5.95 4.50 -3.09
C GLU A 240 -5.97 5.46 -4.29
N LEU A 241 -5.99 6.77 -4.02
CA LEU A 241 -6.06 7.81 -5.05
C LEU A 241 -4.80 7.88 -5.93
N VAL A 242 -3.63 7.49 -5.40
CA VAL A 242 -2.37 7.47 -6.15
C VAL A 242 -2.18 6.10 -6.82
N ASN A 243 -2.54 4.99 -6.16
CA ASN A 243 -2.54 3.66 -6.79
C ASN A 243 -3.45 3.60 -8.04
N SER A 244 -4.64 4.18 -7.95
CA SER A 244 -5.61 4.28 -9.05
C SER A 244 -5.27 5.34 -10.10
N GLY A 245 -4.24 6.16 -9.88
CA GLY A 245 -3.87 7.28 -10.76
C GLY A 245 -4.88 8.44 -10.79
N MET A 246 -5.86 8.46 -9.88
CA MET A 246 -6.88 9.52 -9.81
C MET A 246 -6.34 10.86 -9.29
N ALA A 247 -5.26 10.86 -8.49
CA ALA A 247 -4.61 12.07 -7.99
C ALA A 247 -3.08 11.92 -7.89
N ALA A 248 -2.37 13.04 -7.99
CA ALA A 248 -0.94 13.07 -7.68
C ALA A 248 -0.71 13.16 -6.15
N PRO A 249 0.41 12.61 -5.61
CA PRO A 249 0.71 12.70 -4.17
C PRO A 249 0.71 14.12 -3.62
N ALA A 250 1.15 15.11 -4.41
CA ALA A 250 1.14 16.52 -4.04
C ALA A 250 -0.29 17.07 -3.81
N ASP A 251 -1.27 16.65 -4.61
CA ASP A 251 -2.66 17.07 -4.43
C ASP A 251 -3.31 16.39 -3.23
N VAL A 252 -3.03 15.09 -3.02
CA VAL A 252 -3.49 14.35 -1.84
C VAL A 252 -2.95 14.99 -0.55
N THR A 253 -1.64 15.27 -0.47
CA THR A 253 -1.03 15.90 0.72
C THR A 253 -1.59 17.30 1.01
N LYS A 254 -1.82 18.11 -0.03
CA LYS A 254 -2.50 19.41 0.07
C LYS A 254 -3.93 19.27 0.62
N VAL A 255 -4.69 18.31 0.11
CA VAL A 255 -6.10 18.10 0.49
C VAL A 255 -6.24 17.49 1.90
N VAL A 256 -5.34 16.60 2.34
CA VAL A 256 -5.25 16.13 3.74
C VAL A 256 -5.03 17.30 4.71
N ASN A 257 -4.13 18.23 4.39
CA ASN A 257 -3.88 19.41 5.22
C ASN A 257 -5.07 20.38 5.28
N GLN A 258 -5.76 20.60 4.15
CA GLN A 258 -6.99 21.38 4.10
C GLN A 258 -8.10 20.70 4.92
N ALA A 259 -8.26 19.39 4.81
CA ALA A 259 -9.25 18.61 5.54
C ALA A 259 -9.01 18.67 7.05
N ARG A 260 -7.77 18.44 7.50
CA ARG A 260 -7.36 18.59 8.91
C ARG A 260 -7.69 19.99 9.43
N THR A 261 -7.41 21.04 8.65
CA THR A 261 -7.71 22.43 9.03
C THR A 261 -9.22 22.69 9.19
N ILE A 262 -10.06 22.09 8.36
CA ILE A 262 -11.53 22.20 8.45
C ILE A 262 -12.05 21.38 9.64
N LEU A 263 -11.63 20.13 9.79
CA LEU A 263 -12.06 19.22 10.85
C LEU A 263 -11.71 19.74 12.25
N ARG A 264 -10.49 20.27 12.44
CA ARG A 264 -10.06 20.90 13.71
C ARG A 264 -10.92 22.13 14.03
N LYS A 265 -11.30 22.96 13.04
CA LYS A 265 -12.24 24.08 13.22
C LYS A 265 -13.67 23.64 13.59
N GLN A 266 -14.08 22.42 13.21
CA GLN A 266 -15.36 21.82 13.59
C GLN A 266 -15.30 21.10 14.96
N GLY A 267 -14.10 21.00 15.57
CA GLY A 267 -13.87 20.39 16.88
C GLY A 267 -13.39 18.93 16.86
N TYR A 268 -13.12 18.35 15.69
CA TYR A 268 -12.52 17.02 15.61
C TYR A 268 -11.02 17.08 15.90
N GLN A 269 -10.57 16.44 16.98
CA GLN A 269 -9.17 16.43 17.41
C GLN A 269 -8.42 15.12 17.09
N GLY A 270 -9.12 14.08 16.60
CA GLY A 270 -8.53 12.78 16.27
C GLY A 270 -7.71 12.74 14.97
N PRO A 271 -7.11 11.58 14.66
CA PRO A 271 -6.24 11.39 13.49
C PRO A 271 -6.91 11.72 12.14
N VAL A 272 -6.17 12.40 11.27
CA VAL A 272 -6.53 12.63 9.86
C VAL A 272 -5.43 12.03 8.98
N VAL A 273 -5.81 11.15 8.05
CA VAL A 273 -4.86 10.39 7.21
C VAL A 273 -5.31 10.39 5.74
N THR A 274 -4.42 10.01 4.83
CA THR A 274 -4.79 9.42 3.53
C THR A 274 -4.53 7.92 3.57
N VAL A 275 -5.36 7.12 2.90
CA VAL A 275 -5.13 5.68 2.73
C VAL A 275 -4.67 5.41 1.31
N ASP A 276 -3.61 4.64 1.15
CA ASP A 276 -3.15 4.13 -0.15
C ASP A 276 -2.46 2.75 0.03
N THR A 277 -2.04 2.09 -1.05
CA THR A 277 -1.39 0.78 -0.93
C THR A 277 0.00 0.90 -0.30
N PHE A 278 0.45 -0.14 0.39
CA PHE A 278 1.81 -0.19 0.95
C PHE A 278 2.90 0.11 -0.10
N SER A 279 2.73 -0.39 -1.35
CA SER A 279 3.70 -0.21 -2.43
C SER A 279 3.72 1.21 -3.00
N VAL A 280 2.62 1.96 -2.87
CA VAL A 280 2.58 3.42 -3.12
C VAL A 280 3.24 4.17 -1.98
N LEU A 281 2.92 3.85 -0.71
CA LEU A 281 3.50 4.55 0.45
C LEU A 281 5.02 4.37 0.58
N LEU A 282 5.57 3.24 0.10
CA LEU A 282 7.01 3.02 -0.04
C LEU A 282 7.67 3.92 -1.10
N LYS A 283 6.95 4.31 -2.16
CA LYS A 283 7.42 5.23 -3.22
C LYS A 283 7.15 6.69 -2.87
N HIS A 284 6.10 6.95 -2.10
CA HIS A 284 5.55 8.25 -1.77
C HIS A 284 5.38 8.44 -0.25
N PRO A 285 6.47 8.39 0.55
CA PRO A 285 6.40 8.54 1.99
C PRO A 285 5.87 9.92 2.44
N GLU A 286 5.78 10.92 1.55
CA GLU A 286 5.07 12.18 1.80
C GLU A 286 3.61 11.99 2.23
N LEU A 287 2.93 10.93 1.73
CA LEU A 287 1.56 10.54 2.10
C LEU A 287 1.49 10.05 3.55
N CYS A 288 2.52 9.33 3.99
CA CYS A 288 2.73 8.97 5.39
C CYS A 288 3.08 10.19 6.25
N ILE A 289 3.96 11.08 5.77
CA ILE A 289 4.46 12.24 6.52
C ILE A 289 3.33 13.25 6.78
N VAL A 290 2.46 13.51 5.80
CA VAL A 290 1.32 14.43 5.95
C VAL A 290 0.19 13.89 6.83
N SER A 291 0.08 12.56 6.95
CA SER A 291 -0.94 11.88 7.73
C SER A 291 -0.57 11.84 9.22
N ASP A 292 -1.54 11.78 10.14
CA ASP A 292 -1.24 11.67 11.58
C ASP A 292 -0.53 10.31 11.90
N TYR A 293 -0.80 9.26 11.12
CA TYR A 293 -0.03 8.00 11.06
C TYR A 293 -0.02 7.42 9.63
N CYS A 294 0.87 6.47 9.32
CA CYS A 294 0.87 5.76 8.03
C CYS A 294 -0.31 4.77 7.96
N ALA A 295 -1.18 4.91 6.95
CA ALA A 295 -2.40 4.12 6.81
C ALA A 295 -2.36 3.35 5.46
N ALA A 296 -2.01 2.07 5.52
CA ALA A 296 -1.61 1.29 4.36
C ALA A 296 -2.56 0.12 4.06
N ASN A 297 -3.06 0.02 2.83
CA ASN A 297 -3.74 -1.20 2.37
C ASN A 297 -2.70 -2.26 1.97
N CYS A 298 -2.83 -3.49 2.47
CA CYS A 298 -1.87 -4.58 2.22
C CYS A 298 -2.52 -5.96 2.36
N HIS A 299 -2.68 -6.66 1.23
CA HIS A 299 -3.24 -8.01 1.17
C HIS A 299 -2.19 -8.92 0.53
N ALA A 300 -1.73 -9.95 1.26
CA ALA A 300 -0.76 -10.91 0.74
C ALA A 300 -1.26 -11.63 -0.53
N PHE A 301 -2.58 -11.75 -0.70
CA PHE A 301 -3.20 -12.37 -1.88
C PHE A 301 -2.78 -11.74 -3.23
N PHE A 302 -2.44 -10.45 -3.27
CA PHE A 302 -2.02 -9.78 -4.51
C PHE A 302 -0.55 -10.00 -4.88
N ASP A 303 0.24 -10.63 -4.00
CA ASP A 303 1.60 -11.07 -4.31
C ASP A 303 1.58 -12.57 -4.68
N ALA A 304 1.94 -12.86 -5.93
CA ALA A 304 1.82 -14.19 -6.52
C ALA A 304 2.71 -15.27 -5.86
N THR A 305 3.64 -14.87 -4.99
CA THR A 305 4.53 -15.78 -4.24
C THR A 305 3.93 -16.22 -2.90
N GLN A 306 2.89 -15.54 -2.41
CA GLN A 306 2.40 -15.73 -1.04
C GLN A 306 1.43 -16.90 -0.91
N GLN A 307 1.52 -17.59 0.22
CA GLN A 307 0.58 -18.63 0.63
C GLN A 307 -0.16 -18.17 1.89
N ALA A 308 -1.40 -18.65 2.08
CA ALA A 308 -2.30 -18.19 3.14
C ALA A 308 -1.66 -18.13 4.54
N TYR A 309 -0.86 -19.14 4.92
CA TYR A 309 -0.22 -19.17 6.24
C TYR A 309 0.81 -18.05 6.45
N ASN A 310 1.39 -17.50 5.37
CA ASN A 310 2.38 -16.41 5.41
C ASN A 310 1.75 -15.02 5.33
N ALA A 311 0.42 -14.92 5.19
CA ALA A 311 -0.27 -13.64 5.01
C ALA A 311 0.00 -12.65 6.14
N GLY A 312 -0.03 -13.09 7.40
CA GLY A 312 0.28 -12.24 8.56
C GLY A 312 1.74 -11.77 8.61
N PRO A 313 2.74 -12.68 8.54
CA PRO A 313 4.15 -12.31 8.46
C PRO A 313 4.46 -11.31 7.35
N TYR A 314 3.99 -11.55 6.12
CA TYR A 314 4.18 -10.66 4.98
C TYR A 314 3.59 -9.27 5.23
N VAL A 315 2.33 -9.19 5.67
CA VAL A 315 1.63 -7.92 5.91
C VAL A 315 2.29 -7.12 7.05
N LEU A 316 2.80 -7.80 8.08
CA LEU A 316 3.58 -7.18 9.14
C LEU A 316 4.95 -6.66 8.63
N GLU A 317 5.64 -7.41 7.79
CA GLU A 317 6.88 -6.99 7.12
C GLU A 317 6.65 -5.72 6.29
N GLN A 318 5.59 -5.67 5.47
CA GLN A 318 5.25 -4.47 4.70
C GLN A 318 4.89 -3.28 5.60
N ALA A 319 4.23 -3.50 6.75
CA ALA A 319 3.98 -2.46 7.74
C ALA A 319 5.29 -1.90 8.35
N HIS A 320 6.31 -2.73 8.53
CA HIS A 320 7.63 -2.31 8.98
C HIS A 320 8.42 -1.57 7.88
N ALA A 321 8.33 -2.01 6.63
CA ALA A 321 8.97 -1.35 5.49
C ALA A 321 8.40 0.07 5.27
N VAL A 322 7.07 0.21 5.28
CA VAL A 322 6.38 1.53 5.20
C VAL A 322 6.77 2.43 6.37
N SER A 323 6.80 1.89 7.60
CA SER A 323 7.27 2.63 8.77
C SER A 323 8.71 3.15 8.61
N ALA A 324 9.63 2.30 8.14
CA ALA A 324 11.02 2.67 7.91
C ALA A 324 11.17 3.77 6.83
N ALA A 325 10.48 3.64 5.70
CA ALA A 325 10.44 4.66 4.65
C ALA A 325 9.86 6.00 5.15
N ALA A 326 8.93 5.96 6.11
CA ALA A 326 8.35 7.12 6.78
C ALA A 326 9.11 7.57 8.05
N GLY A 327 10.38 7.20 8.22
CA GLY A 327 11.23 7.67 9.32
C GLY A 327 10.89 7.08 10.70
N GLY A 328 10.31 5.88 10.73
CA GLY A 328 9.84 5.20 11.95
C GLY A 328 8.42 5.59 12.38
N LYS A 329 7.64 6.26 11.51
CA LYS A 329 6.25 6.63 11.82
C LYS A 329 5.37 5.39 11.98
N ARG A 330 4.52 5.39 13.02
CA ARG A 330 3.51 4.35 13.29
C ARG A 330 2.74 4.01 11.99
N THR A 331 2.69 2.73 11.65
CA THR A 331 1.99 2.21 10.48
C THR A 331 0.87 1.25 10.89
N MET A 332 -0.36 1.64 10.58
CA MET A 332 -1.55 0.79 10.62
C MET A 332 -1.77 0.18 9.23
N ILE A 333 -2.10 -1.11 9.19
CA ILE A 333 -2.65 -1.74 7.99
C ILE A 333 -4.17 -1.52 7.98
N THR A 334 -4.66 -0.74 7.02
CA THR A 334 -6.07 -0.31 6.92
C THR A 334 -6.98 -1.25 6.15
N GLU A 335 -6.40 -2.22 5.45
CA GLU A 335 -7.06 -3.41 4.89
C GLU A 335 -6.07 -4.56 4.85
N SER A 336 -6.47 -5.71 5.39
CA SER A 336 -5.83 -6.98 5.12
C SER A 336 -6.77 -8.16 5.28
N GLY A 337 -6.66 -9.13 4.38
CA GLY A 337 -7.50 -10.33 4.38
C GLY A 337 -7.13 -11.27 3.24
N TRP A 338 -8.05 -12.18 2.93
CA TRP A 338 -7.89 -13.18 1.85
C TRP A 338 -9.27 -13.58 1.32
N PRO A 339 -9.46 -13.76 0.01
CA PRO A 339 -10.76 -14.11 -0.54
C PRO A 339 -11.07 -15.61 -0.44
N HIS A 340 -12.33 -15.96 -0.19
CA HIS A 340 -12.79 -17.36 -0.07
C HIS A 340 -13.13 -18.01 -1.41
N ALA A 341 -13.29 -17.22 -2.48
CA ALA A 341 -13.50 -17.68 -3.85
C ALA A 341 -12.88 -16.70 -4.87
N GLY A 342 -12.74 -17.16 -6.12
CA GLY A 342 -12.11 -16.43 -7.22
C GLY A 342 -11.13 -17.32 -8.00
N GLN A 343 -10.14 -16.70 -8.63
CA GLN A 343 -9.01 -17.36 -9.31
C GLN A 343 -7.73 -17.24 -8.48
N SER A 344 -6.80 -18.18 -8.66
CA SER A 344 -5.50 -18.15 -7.99
C SER A 344 -4.56 -17.10 -8.60
N ASN A 345 -3.90 -16.33 -7.74
CA ASN A 345 -2.76 -15.49 -8.12
C ASN A 345 -1.46 -16.23 -7.81
N GLY A 346 -0.99 -17.06 -8.74
CA GLY A 346 0.17 -17.93 -8.51
C GLY A 346 -0.04 -18.88 -7.32
N ALA A 347 0.79 -18.74 -6.28
CA ALA A 347 0.67 -19.49 -5.03
C ALA A 347 -0.48 -19.02 -4.13
N ALA A 348 -1.02 -17.81 -4.36
CA ALA A 348 -2.12 -17.25 -3.59
C ALA A 348 -3.48 -17.78 -4.11
N VAL A 349 -3.86 -18.96 -3.61
CA VAL A 349 -5.10 -19.65 -3.97
C VAL A 349 -6.27 -19.19 -3.08
N PRO A 350 -7.41 -18.70 -3.63
CA PRO A 350 -8.60 -18.41 -2.84
C PRO A 350 -9.35 -19.71 -2.49
N SER A 351 -9.73 -19.86 -1.22
CA SER A 351 -10.64 -20.90 -0.74
C SER A 351 -11.15 -20.55 0.66
N PRO A 352 -12.25 -21.12 1.16
CA PRO A 352 -12.71 -20.86 2.53
C PRO A 352 -11.69 -21.28 3.61
N GLU A 353 -10.92 -22.35 3.35
CA GLU A 353 -9.87 -22.82 4.26
C GLU A 353 -8.62 -21.92 4.19
N ASN A 354 -8.22 -21.48 2.99
CA ASN A 354 -7.11 -20.52 2.85
C ASN A 354 -7.48 -19.16 3.44
N GLN A 355 -8.74 -18.72 3.32
CA GLN A 355 -9.22 -17.55 4.04
C GLN A 355 -9.07 -17.75 5.55
N ARG A 356 -9.60 -18.84 6.13
CA ARG A 356 -9.47 -19.13 7.57
C ARG A 356 -8.01 -19.07 8.03
N VAL A 357 -7.11 -19.76 7.32
CA VAL A 357 -5.67 -19.81 7.63
C VAL A 357 -5.01 -18.43 7.52
N ALA A 358 -5.35 -17.63 6.50
CA ALA A 358 -4.80 -16.28 6.33
C ALA A 358 -5.30 -15.31 7.40
N ILE A 359 -6.59 -15.35 7.74
CA ILE A 359 -7.20 -14.52 8.79
C ILE A 359 -6.58 -14.87 10.16
N GLU A 360 -6.36 -16.15 10.47
CA GLU A 360 -5.64 -16.58 11.68
C GLU A 360 -4.17 -16.14 11.69
N SER A 361 -3.49 -16.19 10.54
CA SER A 361 -2.11 -15.72 10.39
C SER A 361 -1.99 -14.21 10.65
N ILE A 362 -2.84 -13.41 9.98
CA ILE A 362 -2.90 -11.95 10.12
C ILE A 362 -3.20 -11.55 11.57
N ARG A 363 -4.26 -12.11 12.17
CA ARG A 363 -4.62 -11.86 13.59
C ARG A 363 -3.46 -12.19 14.54
N ARG A 364 -2.74 -13.30 14.31
CA ARG A 364 -1.60 -13.72 15.13
C ARG A 364 -0.42 -12.76 15.02
N SER A 365 -0.07 -12.30 13.82
CA SER A 365 1.03 -11.36 13.60
C SER A 365 0.79 -9.98 14.24
N PHE A 366 -0.47 -9.55 14.36
CA PHE A 366 -0.85 -8.28 14.98
C PHE A 366 -1.38 -8.43 16.43
N ALA A 367 -1.17 -9.58 17.08
CA ALA A 367 -1.63 -9.85 18.46
C ALA A 367 -0.90 -9.04 19.57
N HIS A 368 0.12 -8.24 19.20
CA HIS A 368 0.78 -7.27 20.09
C HIS A 368 0.71 -5.84 19.54
N ARG A 369 -0.11 -5.63 18.49
CA ARG A 369 -0.31 -4.36 17.78
C ARG A 369 -1.79 -4.23 17.41
N GLU A 370 -2.65 -4.41 18.41
CA GLU A 370 -4.09 -4.63 18.23
C GLU A 370 -4.83 -3.40 17.67
N ASP A 371 -4.23 -2.21 17.80
CA ASP A 371 -4.74 -0.97 17.22
C ASP A 371 -4.13 -0.64 15.83
N ASP A 372 -3.30 -1.51 15.24
CA ASP A 372 -2.58 -1.27 13.97
C ASP A 372 -3.05 -2.15 12.79
N LEU A 373 -4.22 -2.79 12.89
CA LEU A 373 -4.76 -3.67 11.86
C LEU A 373 -6.27 -3.46 11.69
N VAL A 374 -6.72 -3.45 10.45
CA VAL A 374 -8.12 -3.53 10.03
C VAL A 374 -8.30 -4.74 9.12
N MET A 375 -9.15 -5.68 9.55
CA MET A 375 -9.49 -6.86 8.77
C MET A 375 -10.35 -6.49 7.56
N PHE A 376 -10.13 -7.13 6.41
CA PHE A 376 -10.91 -6.96 5.19
C PHE A 376 -11.55 -8.29 4.76
N ALA A 377 -12.88 -8.44 4.75
CA ALA A 377 -13.93 -7.50 5.17
C ALA A 377 -15.02 -8.20 6.01
N ALA A 378 -15.95 -7.43 6.58
CA ALA A 378 -17.05 -7.98 7.37
C ALA A 378 -17.91 -8.96 6.57
N TYR A 379 -18.33 -8.57 5.37
CA TYR A 379 -19.27 -9.31 4.53
C TYR A 379 -18.83 -9.28 3.06
N ASP A 380 -19.38 -10.19 2.27
CA ASP A 380 -19.16 -10.22 0.81
C ASP A 380 -19.81 -9.01 0.12
N ASP A 381 -18.99 -8.17 -0.51
CA ASP A 381 -19.42 -7.03 -1.30
C ASP A 381 -19.91 -7.46 -2.69
N LEU A 382 -21.02 -8.20 -2.72
CA LEU A 382 -21.61 -8.80 -3.92
C LEU A 382 -22.02 -7.80 -5.02
N TRP A 383 -21.99 -6.50 -4.74
CA TRP A 383 -22.24 -5.40 -5.68
C TRP A 383 -20.99 -4.96 -6.48
N LYS A 384 -19.79 -5.40 -6.08
CA LYS A 384 -18.55 -5.13 -6.80
C LYS A 384 -18.48 -5.89 -8.13
N GLU A 385 -17.69 -5.38 -9.07
CA GLU A 385 -17.45 -5.98 -10.37
C GLU A 385 -16.13 -6.79 -10.37
N ASP A 386 -16.26 -8.11 -10.50
CA ASP A 386 -15.13 -9.02 -10.67
C ASP A 386 -14.41 -8.78 -12.00
N ASN A 387 -13.08 -8.82 -11.98
CA ASN A 387 -12.27 -8.68 -13.19
C ASN A 387 -10.91 -9.40 -13.08
N ARG A 388 -10.21 -9.53 -14.21
CA ARG A 388 -8.93 -10.26 -14.32
C ARG A 388 -7.77 -9.65 -13.52
N TYR A 389 -7.81 -8.38 -13.12
CA TYR A 389 -6.77 -7.77 -12.29
C TYR A 389 -6.99 -8.03 -10.79
N THR A 390 -8.25 -8.27 -10.40
CA THR A 390 -8.66 -8.67 -9.05
C THR A 390 -8.87 -10.18 -8.93
N PHE A 391 -8.40 -10.96 -9.91
CA PHE A 391 -8.53 -12.42 -9.99
C PHE A 391 -9.97 -12.93 -9.83
N ASN A 392 -10.97 -12.12 -10.24
CA ASN A 392 -12.40 -12.37 -10.02
C ASN A 392 -12.74 -12.72 -8.55
N ALA A 393 -12.09 -12.03 -7.61
CA ALA A 393 -12.20 -12.28 -6.17
C ALA A 393 -12.89 -11.14 -5.38
N GLU A 394 -13.23 -10.01 -6.02
CA GLU A 394 -13.68 -8.78 -5.36
C GLU A 394 -14.91 -8.97 -4.46
N ARG A 395 -15.77 -9.91 -4.86
CA ARG A 395 -17.06 -10.17 -4.23
C ARG A 395 -16.98 -11.16 -3.06
N PHE A 396 -15.79 -11.69 -2.75
CA PHE A 396 -15.61 -12.89 -1.91
C PHE A 396 -14.63 -12.70 -0.73
N TRP A 397 -14.53 -11.49 -0.17
CA TRP A 397 -13.64 -11.17 0.96
C TRP A 397 -14.32 -11.20 2.33
N GLY A 398 -15.61 -11.55 2.42
CA GLY A 398 -16.36 -11.57 3.66
C GLY A 398 -15.83 -12.62 4.65
N ILE A 399 -15.64 -12.20 5.90
CA ILE A 399 -15.27 -13.08 7.03
C ILE A 399 -16.54 -13.64 7.72
N TYR A 400 -17.63 -12.87 7.70
CA TYR A 400 -18.94 -13.26 8.25
C TYR A 400 -19.94 -13.51 7.14
N LYS A 401 -20.90 -14.40 7.42
CA LYS A 401 -22.08 -14.58 6.56
C LYS A 401 -23.08 -13.46 6.81
N GLY A 402 -23.58 -12.86 5.72
CA GLY A 402 -24.67 -11.86 5.73
C GLY A 402 -25.93 -12.42 6.35
#